data_AF-A0A317EZA9-F1
#
_entry.id   AF-A0A317EZA9-F1
#
_cell.length_a   1.000
_cell.length_b   1.000
_cell.length_c   1.000
_cell.angle_alpha   90.00
_cell.angle_beta   90.00
_cell.angle_gamma   90.00
#
_symmetry.space_group_name_H-M   'P 1'
#
loop_
_entity.id
_entity.type
_entity.pdbx_description
1 polymer ?
#
loop_
_entity_poly.entity_id
_entity_poly.type
_entity_poly.pdbx_seq_one_letter_code
_entity_poly.pdbx_strand_id
1 'polypeptide(L)'
;MSARKRLVVGQGQISGYLSIFLAVLALLGILCFHFPEKLTTPEFREIYTKNSMEALMLGGVIASFFFAALSIILSKKLKYGWPGFVLAGLAVLLGALSVEGRDVAKSSWHFGLDWMILDLLLMVAIFVPLELFFPKNNEQTKFHEEWRTDLTYFVISHLFIQFFGIVTQKPAILFFGWMGLDKVHLWIQSLPFAVALFIAFFSTDLFQYWAHRFFHTRVALWRFHSVHHSTQNMDWLAGSRTHFIDIFFTRAMTFIPLYILGFSSTVFNVYIIFIAIHAVLIHANTRVNFGPIKYIFTTPQYHHWHHCEDPKYYGHNFASIFPFIDMIFGTYYLPGNTWPAGTGVHEASYPKGFIKQSIYPFTKSPFDTDLNMEERSDR
;
A
#
# COMPACT_ATOMS: atom_id res chain seq x y z
N MET A 1 -12.10 18.13 18.06
CA MET A 1 -11.26 17.02 18.53
C MET A 1 -9.87 17.56 18.86
N SER A 2 -9.28 17.19 20.01
CA SER A 2 -7.91 17.61 20.34
C SER A 2 -6.96 17.03 19.31
N ALA A 3 -6.32 17.88 18.51
CA ALA A 3 -5.25 17.45 17.62
C ALA A 3 -4.23 16.66 18.44
N ARG A 4 -4.00 15.40 18.09
CA ARG A 4 -2.98 14.60 18.78
C ARG A 4 -1.67 15.35 18.67
N LYS A 5 -1.08 15.69 19.82
CA LYS A 5 0.22 16.35 19.87
C LYS A 5 1.24 15.46 19.15
N ARG A 6 2.08 16.07 18.31
CA ARG A 6 3.23 15.42 17.70
C ARG A 6 4.07 14.77 18.81
N LEU A 7 4.45 13.50 18.60
CA LEU A 7 5.32 12.80 19.54
C LEU A 7 6.69 13.50 19.59
N VAL A 8 7.24 13.65 20.79
CA VAL A 8 8.52 14.33 21.00
C VAL A 8 9.58 13.29 21.36
N VAL A 9 10.74 13.39 20.69
CA VAL A 9 11.91 12.56 21.00
C VAL A 9 12.32 12.77 22.45
N GLY A 10 12.67 11.69 23.15
CA GLY A 10 13.06 11.74 24.56
C GLY A 10 11.91 11.60 25.56
N GLN A 11 10.64 11.62 25.13
CA GLN A 11 9.49 11.38 26.03
C GLN A 11 9.15 9.89 26.24
N GLY A 12 9.95 8.98 25.66
CA GLY A 12 9.77 7.53 25.74
C GLY A 12 8.66 6.94 24.86
N GLN A 13 7.65 7.71 24.44
CA GLN A 13 6.55 7.21 23.61
C GLN A 13 7.01 6.61 22.27
N ILE A 14 7.95 7.28 21.59
CA ILE A 14 8.52 6.79 20.32
C ILE A 14 9.24 5.45 20.54
N SER A 15 10.08 5.35 21.59
CA SER A 15 10.74 4.10 21.96
C SER A 15 9.71 2.99 22.24
N GLY A 16 8.60 3.31 22.91
CA GLY A 16 7.52 2.36 23.15
C GLY A 16 6.90 1.82 21.86
N TYR A 17 6.62 2.70 20.89
CA TYR A 17 6.10 2.27 19.58
C TYR A 17 7.13 1.48 18.77
N LEU A 18 8.41 1.84 18.79
CA LEU A 18 9.48 1.07 18.16
C LEU A 18 9.59 -0.34 18.75
N SER A 19 9.49 -0.46 20.08
CA SER A 19 9.49 -1.76 20.76
C SER A 19 8.33 -2.63 20.31
N ILE A 20 7.10 -2.09 20.30
CA ILE A 20 5.90 -2.81 19.84
C ILE A 20 6.07 -3.25 18.39
N PHE A 21 6.53 -2.34 17.51
CA PHE A 21 6.73 -2.63 16.10
C PHE A 21 7.70 -3.79 15.90
N LEU A 22 8.89 -3.73 16.51
CA LEU A 22 9.90 -4.77 16.42
C LEU A 22 9.43 -6.11 17.01
N ALA A 23 8.69 -6.09 18.12
CA ALA A 23 8.14 -7.30 18.72
C ALA A 23 7.09 -7.97 17.81
N VAL A 24 6.22 -7.17 17.18
CA VAL A 24 5.24 -7.68 16.21
C VAL A 24 5.95 -8.27 15.00
N LEU A 25 6.97 -7.61 14.45
CA LEU A 25 7.76 -8.16 13.34
C LEU A 25 8.43 -9.48 13.72
N ALA A 26 8.98 -9.59 14.93
CA ALA A 26 9.55 -10.84 15.43
C ALA A 26 8.49 -11.96 15.52
N LEU A 27 7.30 -11.66 16.04
CA LEU A 27 6.19 -12.62 16.08
C LEU A 27 5.76 -13.08 14.68
N LEU A 28 5.62 -12.16 13.73
CA LEU A 28 5.26 -12.48 12.35
C LEU A 28 6.37 -13.30 11.65
N GLY A 29 7.65 -12.97 11.91
CA GLY A 29 8.79 -13.74 11.42
C GLY A 29 8.78 -15.17 11.96
N ILE A 30 8.49 -15.36 13.25
CA ILE A 30 8.36 -16.68 13.87
C ILE A 30 7.22 -17.48 13.22
N LEU A 31 6.08 -16.85 12.93
CA LEU A 31 5.01 -17.53 12.18
C LEU A 31 5.49 -17.99 10.80
N CYS A 32 6.25 -17.16 10.09
CA CYS A 32 6.85 -17.53 8.80
C CYS A 32 7.77 -18.75 8.93
N PHE A 33 8.52 -18.86 10.02
CA PHE A 33 9.38 -20.01 10.29
C PHE A 33 8.65 -21.29 10.68
N HIS A 34 7.55 -21.19 11.42
CA HIS A 34 6.72 -22.36 11.78
C HIS A 34 5.90 -22.86 10.59
N PHE A 35 5.48 -21.97 9.69
CA PHE A 35 4.63 -22.29 8.53
C PHE A 35 5.20 -21.80 7.20
N PRO A 36 6.46 -22.14 6.86
CA PRO A 36 7.16 -21.58 5.72
C PRO A 36 6.51 -21.95 4.39
N GLU A 37 5.89 -23.13 4.28
CA GLU A 37 5.16 -23.55 3.07
C GLU A 37 4.02 -22.61 2.71
N LYS A 38 3.37 -22.01 3.73
CA LYS A 38 2.15 -21.23 3.58
C LYS A 38 2.40 -19.73 3.65
N LEU A 39 3.39 -19.31 4.43
CA LEU A 39 3.60 -17.89 4.78
C LEU A 39 4.80 -17.27 4.09
N THR A 40 5.68 -18.06 3.46
CA THR A 40 6.89 -17.54 2.81
C THR A 40 6.93 -17.75 1.30
N THR A 41 7.49 -16.77 0.62
CA THR A 41 7.69 -16.71 -0.82
C THR A 41 8.85 -17.65 -1.21
N PRO A 42 8.66 -18.60 -2.15
CA PRO A 42 9.69 -19.56 -2.55
C PRO A 42 11.01 -18.93 -2.97
N GLU A 43 10.95 -17.85 -3.73
CA GLU A 43 12.12 -17.14 -4.28
C GLU A 43 12.96 -16.50 -3.17
N PHE A 44 12.33 -16.07 -2.09
CA PHE A 44 13.00 -15.43 -0.96
C PHE A 44 13.71 -16.44 -0.06
N ARG A 45 13.17 -17.65 0.05
CA ARG A 45 13.82 -18.75 0.77
C ARG A 45 15.17 -19.14 0.16
N GLU A 46 15.36 -18.92 -1.13
CA GLU A 46 16.64 -19.16 -1.80
C GLU A 46 17.71 -18.10 -1.45
N ILE A 47 17.28 -16.92 -0.99
CA ILE A 47 18.16 -15.80 -0.63
C ILE A 47 18.48 -15.81 0.87
N TYR A 48 17.51 -16.16 1.72
CA TYR A 48 17.67 -16.13 3.16
C TYR A 48 18.44 -17.33 3.68
N THR A 49 19.58 -17.07 4.32
CA THR A 49 20.30 -18.11 5.06
C THR A 49 19.71 -18.25 6.46
N LYS A 50 19.74 -19.47 7.02
CA LYS A 50 19.34 -19.75 8.41
C LYS A 50 19.97 -18.74 9.38
N ASN A 51 21.29 -18.57 9.29
CA ASN A 51 22.03 -17.65 10.16
C ASN A 51 21.57 -16.19 10.03
N SER A 52 21.24 -15.74 8.80
CA SER A 52 20.76 -14.36 8.60
C SER A 52 19.40 -14.12 9.25
N MET A 53 18.50 -15.09 9.17
CA MET A 53 17.16 -14.96 9.76
C MET A 53 17.19 -15.10 11.28
N GLU A 54 18.01 -16.02 11.83
CA GLU A 54 18.27 -16.10 13.27
C GLU A 54 18.85 -14.79 13.81
N ALA A 55 19.84 -14.22 13.13
CA ALA A 55 20.45 -12.95 13.52
C ALA A 55 19.43 -11.79 13.48
N LEU A 56 18.59 -11.71 12.45
CA LEU A 56 17.54 -10.70 12.35
C LEU A 56 16.49 -10.86 13.46
N MET A 57 16.07 -12.09 13.77
CA MET A 57 15.12 -12.36 14.85
C MET A 57 15.69 -12.03 16.23
N LEU A 58 16.90 -12.51 16.52
CA LEU A 58 17.61 -12.20 17.75
C LEU A 58 17.79 -10.68 17.90
N GLY A 59 18.29 -10.01 16.86
CA GLY A 59 18.49 -8.57 16.85
C GLY A 59 17.19 -7.80 17.06
N GLY A 60 16.11 -8.20 16.39
CA GLY A 60 14.79 -7.60 16.53
C GLY A 60 14.21 -7.72 17.94
N VAL A 61 14.32 -8.92 18.56
CA VAL A 61 13.87 -9.17 19.93
C VAL A 61 14.69 -8.37 20.95
N ILE A 62 16.03 -8.38 20.84
CA ILE A 62 16.92 -7.62 21.72
C ILE A 62 16.60 -6.12 21.61
N ALA A 63 16.52 -5.59 20.38
CA ALA A 63 16.18 -4.20 20.14
C ALA A 63 14.80 -3.86 20.71
N SER A 64 13.82 -4.75 20.59
CA SER A 64 12.49 -4.55 21.18
C SER A 64 12.55 -4.43 22.70
N PHE A 65 13.25 -5.32 23.40
CA PHE A 65 13.43 -5.22 24.85
C PHE A 65 14.17 -3.94 25.26
N PHE A 66 15.22 -3.59 24.53
CA PHE A 66 15.96 -2.34 24.75
C PHE A 66 15.04 -1.12 24.65
N PHE A 67 14.26 -1.01 23.57
CA PHE A 67 13.35 0.11 23.37
C PHE A 67 12.19 0.12 24.36
N ALA A 68 11.72 -1.05 24.84
CA ALA A 68 10.73 -1.14 25.91
C ALA A 68 11.28 -0.56 27.22
N ALA A 69 12.48 -0.99 27.61
CA ALA A 69 13.15 -0.49 28.81
C ALA A 69 13.40 1.02 28.70
N LEU A 70 13.96 1.48 27.57
CA LEU A 70 14.18 2.90 27.30
C LEU A 70 12.88 3.71 27.36
N SER A 71 11.78 3.19 26.82
CA SER A 71 10.45 3.80 26.91
C SER A 71 10.01 3.99 28.37
N ILE A 72 10.18 2.96 29.20
CA ILE A 72 9.76 2.99 30.61
C ILE A 72 10.63 3.99 31.39
N ILE A 73 11.95 3.99 31.15
CA ILE A 73 12.91 4.90 31.80
C ILE A 73 12.59 6.35 31.44
N LEU A 74 12.45 6.68 30.15
CA LEU A 74 12.24 8.05 29.70
C LEU A 74 10.85 8.59 30.06
N SER A 75 9.81 7.76 29.89
CA SER A 75 8.43 8.21 30.14
C SER A 75 8.01 8.11 31.61
N LYS A 76 8.76 7.35 32.42
CA LYS A 76 8.40 6.94 33.79
C LYS A 76 7.02 6.24 33.88
N LYS A 77 6.55 5.65 32.78
CA LYS A 77 5.22 5.02 32.66
C LYS A 77 5.34 3.67 31.98
N LEU A 78 4.86 2.62 32.66
CA LEU A 78 4.84 1.26 32.12
C LEU A 78 4.01 1.16 30.84
N LYS A 79 2.90 1.88 30.74
CA LYS A 79 1.92 1.75 29.65
C LYS A 79 2.50 1.89 28.22
N TYR A 80 3.64 2.55 28.06
CA TYR A 80 4.24 2.77 26.74
C TYR A 80 5.21 1.66 26.34
N GLY A 81 6.04 1.15 27.26
CA GLY A 81 7.01 0.09 26.96
C GLY A 81 6.51 -1.31 27.25
N TRP A 82 5.57 -1.47 28.19
CA TRP A 82 5.07 -2.77 28.65
C TRP A 82 4.46 -3.63 27.52
N PRO A 83 3.63 -3.10 26.60
CA PRO A 83 3.09 -3.93 25.52
C PRO A 83 4.20 -4.53 24.63
N GLY A 84 5.22 -3.74 24.29
CA GLY A 84 6.35 -4.22 23.48
C GLY A 84 7.18 -5.27 24.22
N PHE A 85 7.42 -5.07 25.52
CA PHE A 85 8.09 -6.07 26.37
C PHE A 85 7.34 -7.41 26.40
N VAL A 86 6.02 -7.39 26.61
CA VAL A 86 5.18 -8.60 26.65
C VAL A 86 5.20 -9.33 25.30
N LEU A 87 5.06 -8.60 24.20
CA LEU A 87 5.08 -9.17 22.85
C LEU A 87 6.46 -9.78 22.51
N ALA A 88 7.56 -9.12 22.90
CA ALA A 88 8.90 -9.65 22.72
C ALA A 88 9.13 -10.91 23.58
N GLY A 89 8.63 -10.92 24.82
CA GLY A 89 8.62 -12.10 25.68
C GLY A 89 7.84 -13.27 25.06
N LEU A 90 6.66 -12.99 24.50
CA LEU A 90 5.89 -13.99 23.76
C LEU A 90 6.66 -14.52 22.54
N ALA A 91 7.36 -13.67 21.80
CA ALA A 91 8.21 -14.09 20.69
C ALA A 91 9.29 -15.08 21.16
N VAL A 92 9.99 -14.77 22.26
CA VAL A 92 10.97 -15.68 22.85
C VAL A 92 10.34 -17.01 23.25
N LEU A 93 9.17 -16.99 23.92
CA LEU A 93 8.45 -18.21 24.32
C LEU A 93 8.00 -19.06 23.12
N LEU A 94 7.65 -18.44 22.00
CA LEU A 94 7.30 -19.11 20.75
C LEU A 94 8.51 -19.56 19.93
N GLY A 95 9.71 -19.40 20.49
CA GLY A 95 10.95 -19.95 19.95
C GLY A 95 11.82 -18.98 19.17
N ALA A 96 11.65 -17.65 19.30
CA ALA A 96 12.46 -16.66 18.56
C ALA A 96 13.99 -16.91 18.61
N LEU A 97 14.46 -17.51 19.70
CA LEU A 97 15.89 -17.77 19.98
C LEU A 97 16.32 -19.20 19.67
N SER A 98 15.38 -20.08 19.29
CA SER A 98 15.59 -21.51 19.12
C SER A 98 14.94 -22.05 17.85
N VAL A 99 14.68 -21.18 16.86
CA VAL A 99 14.07 -21.60 15.60
C VAL A 99 15.11 -22.36 14.78
N GLU A 100 14.88 -23.64 14.55
CA GLU A 100 15.65 -24.41 13.58
C GLU A 100 14.97 -24.33 12.21
N GLY A 101 15.64 -23.67 11.25
CA GLY A 101 15.21 -23.71 9.86
C GLY A 101 15.22 -25.13 9.30
N ARG A 102 14.24 -25.44 8.46
CA ARG A 102 14.15 -26.70 7.71
C ARG A 102 14.05 -26.41 6.21
N ASP A 103 14.48 -27.37 5.39
CA ASP A 103 14.26 -27.29 3.95
C ASP A 103 12.77 -27.48 3.63
N VAL A 104 12.27 -26.66 2.72
CA VAL A 104 10.85 -26.60 2.38
C VAL A 104 10.70 -26.70 0.88
N ALA A 105 9.96 -27.72 0.43
CA ALA A 105 9.66 -27.89 -0.99
C ALA A 105 8.91 -26.67 -1.56
N LYS A 106 9.03 -26.44 -2.87
CA LYS A 106 8.27 -25.40 -3.55
C LYS A 106 6.78 -25.72 -3.48
N SER A 107 6.01 -24.87 -2.80
CA SER A 107 4.55 -24.95 -2.75
C SER A 107 3.97 -24.29 -4.00
N SER A 108 2.84 -24.79 -4.48
CA SER A 108 2.10 -24.15 -5.58
C SER A 108 1.34 -22.89 -5.14
N TRP A 109 1.22 -22.64 -3.82
CA TRP A 109 0.55 -21.48 -3.28
C TRP A 109 1.10 -21.06 -1.91
N HIS A 110 1.14 -19.74 -1.66
CA HIS A 110 1.51 -19.13 -0.39
C HIS A 110 0.76 -17.79 -0.21
N PHE A 111 0.64 -17.33 1.04
CA PHE A 111 0.09 -16.02 1.41
C PHE A 111 1.11 -14.88 1.30
N GLY A 112 2.42 -15.20 1.31
CA GLY A 112 3.51 -14.21 1.22
C GLY A 112 3.52 -13.17 2.34
N LEU A 113 3.41 -13.64 3.58
CA LEU A 113 3.52 -12.80 4.78
C LEU A 113 4.94 -12.21 4.90
N ASP A 114 5.96 -12.97 4.50
CA ASP A 114 7.34 -12.48 4.42
C ASP A 114 7.49 -11.30 3.47
N TRP A 115 6.91 -11.38 2.26
CA TRP A 115 6.84 -10.26 1.32
C TRP A 115 6.18 -9.05 1.97
N MET A 116 5.03 -9.23 2.64
CA MET A 116 4.34 -8.13 3.32
C MET A 116 5.21 -7.47 4.41
N ILE A 117 5.95 -8.26 5.20
CA ILE A 117 6.88 -7.74 6.21
C ILE A 117 8.00 -6.91 5.56
N LEU A 118 8.62 -7.44 4.51
CA LEU A 118 9.73 -6.80 3.81
C LEU A 118 9.28 -5.52 3.12
N ASP A 119 8.11 -5.57 2.50
CA ASP A 119 7.47 -4.43 1.87
C ASP A 119 7.18 -3.34 2.92
N LEU A 120 6.59 -3.68 4.07
CA LEU A 120 6.41 -2.73 5.16
C LEU A 120 7.73 -2.10 5.63
N LEU A 121 8.78 -2.91 5.81
CA LEU A 121 10.10 -2.42 6.22
C LEU A 121 10.70 -1.48 5.16
N LEU A 122 10.59 -1.84 3.88
CA LEU A 122 11.05 -1.02 2.76
C LEU A 122 10.29 0.31 2.68
N MET A 123 8.96 0.26 2.78
CA MET A 123 8.12 1.47 2.75
C MET A 123 8.41 2.38 3.95
N VAL A 124 8.58 1.83 5.14
CA VAL A 124 9.02 2.59 6.32
C VAL A 124 10.39 3.22 6.09
N ALA A 125 11.36 2.47 5.56
CA ALA A 125 12.71 2.96 5.31
C ALA A 125 12.78 4.08 4.26
N ILE A 126 11.87 4.09 3.28
CA ILE A 126 11.81 5.11 2.22
C ILE A 126 10.95 6.29 2.67
N PHE A 127 9.69 6.04 3.01
CA PHE A 127 8.67 7.07 3.10
C PHE A 127 8.64 7.79 4.45
N VAL A 128 8.99 7.12 5.56
CA VAL A 128 9.09 7.83 6.84
C VAL A 128 10.17 8.91 6.79
N PRO A 129 11.42 8.65 6.33
CA PRO A 129 12.40 9.71 6.11
C PRO A 129 11.93 10.77 5.11
N LEU A 130 11.34 10.36 3.98
CA LEU A 130 10.87 11.30 2.95
C LEU A 130 9.86 12.31 3.52
N GLU A 131 8.88 11.85 4.29
CA GLU A 131 7.87 12.69 4.94
C GLU A 131 8.36 13.41 6.21
N LEU A 132 9.52 13.02 6.75
CA LEU A 132 10.17 13.73 7.85
C LEU A 132 11.00 14.92 7.33
N PHE A 133 11.79 14.71 6.28
CA PHE A 133 12.72 15.71 5.75
C PHE A 133 12.11 16.60 4.68
N PHE A 134 11.14 16.09 3.91
CA PHE A 134 10.48 16.82 2.84
C PHE A 134 8.94 16.78 2.95
N PRO A 135 8.34 17.07 4.13
CA PRO A 135 6.88 17.06 4.29
C PRO A 135 6.19 18.07 3.39
N LYS A 136 5.04 17.70 2.83
CA LYS A 136 4.10 18.65 2.20
C LYS A 136 3.28 19.40 3.26
N ASN A 137 2.66 18.68 4.19
CA ASN A 137 1.96 19.21 5.35
C ASN A 137 2.83 19.03 6.60
N ASN A 138 3.39 20.14 7.11
CA ASN A 138 4.23 20.14 8.31
C ASN A 138 3.46 19.87 9.60
N GLU A 139 2.16 20.18 9.62
CA GLU A 139 1.29 20.03 10.79
C GLU A 139 0.77 18.60 10.93
N GLN A 140 0.77 17.82 9.85
CA GLN A 140 0.38 16.42 9.89
C GLN A 140 1.38 15.59 10.69
N THR A 141 0.85 14.89 11.70
CA THR A 141 1.64 13.95 12.51
C THR A 141 1.61 12.56 11.88
N LYS A 142 2.71 11.82 11.98
CA LYS A 142 2.82 10.44 11.49
C LYS A 142 1.92 9.48 12.26
N PHE A 143 1.52 9.90 13.46
CA PHE A 143 0.58 9.20 14.33
C PHE A 143 -0.74 9.97 14.46
N HIS A 144 -1.27 10.44 13.33
CA HIS A 144 -2.57 11.12 13.21
C HIS A 144 -3.73 10.24 13.69
N GLU A 145 -4.97 10.71 13.70
CA GLU A 145 -6.06 9.98 14.37
C GLU A 145 -6.27 8.55 13.84
N GLU A 146 -6.07 8.34 12.54
CA GLU A 146 -6.38 7.09 11.83
C GLU A 146 -5.18 6.26 11.39
N TRP A 147 -3.94 6.62 11.76
CA TRP A 147 -2.72 5.90 11.34
C TRP A 147 -2.80 4.39 11.56
N ARG A 148 -3.49 3.94 12.61
CA ARG A 148 -3.70 2.52 12.93
C ARG A 148 -4.67 1.84 11.98
N THR A 149 -5.71 2.57 11.58
CA THR A 149 -6.64 2.12 10.55
C THR A 149 -5.89 1.96 9.24
N ASP A 150 -5.08 2.95 8.87
CA ASP A 150 -4.32 2.93 7.62
C ASP A 150 -3.23 1.85 7.62
N LEU A 151 -2.56 1.61 8.77
CA LEU A 151 -1.65 0.47 8.93
C LEU A 151 -2.36 -0.88 8.86
N THR A 152 -3.59 -0.98 9.39
CA THR A 152 -4.39 -2.20 9.26
C THR A 152 -4.74 -2.44 7.79
N TYR A 153 -5.15 -1.41 7.07
CA TYR A 153 -5.36 -1.45 5.63
C TYR A 153 -4.08 -1.81 4.89
N PHE A 154 -2.92 -1.27 5.25
CA PHE A 154 -1.62 -1.66 4.69
C PHE A 154 -1.45 -3.17 4.74
N VAL A 155 -1.53 -3.78 5.93
CA VAL A 155 -1.34 -5.22 6.09
C VAL A 155 -2.35 -6.02 5.27
N ILE A 156 -3.64 -5.70 5.40
CA ILE A 156 -4.71 -6.49 4.79
C ILE A 156 -4.74 -6.33 3.26
N SER A 157 -4.61 -5.11 2.76
CA SER A 157 -4.62 -4.81 1.32
C SER A 157 -3.43 -5.46 0.62
N HIS A 158 -2.24 -5.46 1.21
CA HIS A 158 -1.06 -6.09 0.59
C HIS A 158 -1.18 -7.62 0.52
N LEU A 159 -1.78 -8.26 1.53
CA LEU A 159 -2.09 -9.68 1.47
C LEU A 159 -3.16 -9.98 0.40
N PHE A 160 -4.18 -9.13 0.27
CA PHE A 160 -5.19 -9.28 -0.78
C PHE A 160 -4.66 -9.05 -2.19
N ILE A 161 -3.72 -8.13 -2.40
CA ILE A 161 -3.09 -7.92 -3.72
C ILE A 161 -2.42 -9.21 -4.20
N GLN A 162 -1.65 -9.87 -3.33
CA GLN A 162 -1.00 -11.15 -3.66
C GLN A 162 -2.04 -12.24 -3.94
N PHE A 163 -3.02 -12.38 -3.04
CA PHE A 163 -4.09 -13.36 -3.19
C PHE A 163 -4.86 -13.19 -4.51
N PHE A 164 -5.30 -11.96 -4.81
CA PHE A 164 -6.06 -11.67 -6.02
C PHE A 164 -5.21 -11.73 -7.28
N GLY A 165 -3.91 -11.45 -7.22
CA GLY A 165 -3.00 -11.71 -8.34
C GLY A 165 -3.03 -13.17 -8.77
N ILE A 166 -2.86 -14.08 -7.80
CA ILE A 166 -2.89 -15.52 -8.06
C ILE A 166 -4.27 -15.98 -8.54
N VAL A 167 -5.34 -15.53 -7.87
CA VAL A 167 -6.72 -15.90 -8.22
C VAL A 167 -7.12 -15.38 -9.60
N THR A 168 -6.57 -14.26 -10.05
CA THR A 168 -6.85 -13.70 -11.40
C THR A 168 -6.10 -14.47 -12.50
N GLN A 169 -4.88 -14.94 -12.22
CA GLN A 169 -3.97 -15.46 -13.24
C GLN A 169 -4.54 -16.64 -14.03
N LYS A 170 -4.96 -17.72 -13.34
CA LYS A 170 -5.46 -18.94 -14.02
C LYS A 170 -6.73 -18.68 -14.83
N PRO A 171 -7.78 -18.02 -14.29
CA PRO A 171 -8.96 -17.67 -15.06
C PRO A 171 -8.64 -16.81 -16.28
N ALA A 172 -7.74 -15.83 -16.16
CA ALA A 172 -7.35 -15.00 -17.30
C ALA A 172 -6.72 -15.84 -18.43
N ILE A 173 -5.78 -16.73 -18.09
CA ILE A 173 -5.14 -17.61 -19.08
C ILE A 173 -6.17 -18.54 -19.73
N LEU A 174 -7.08 -19.14 -18.97
CA LEU A 174 -8.12 -20.03 -19.51
C LEU A 174 -9.11 -19.26 -20.39
N PHE A 175 -9.55 -18.08 -19.95
CA PHE A 175 -10.54 -17.28 -20.66
C PHE A 175 -9.99 -16.68 -21.95
N PHE A 176 -8.70 -16.34 -22.02
CA PHE A 176 -8.08 -15.75 -23.22
C PHE A 176 -7.24 -16.74 -24.03
N GLY A 177 -7.03 -17.97 -23.54
CA GLY A 177 -6.17 -18.96 -24.19
C GLY A 177 -6.62 -19.38 -25.60
N TRP A 178 -7.91 -19.25 -25.92
CA TRP A 178 -8.45 -19.54 -27.25
C TRP A 178 -8.06 -18.50 -28.31
N MET A 179 -7.52 -17.33 -27.92
CA MET A 179 -7.19 -16.25 -28.86
C MET A 179 -5.96 -16.54 -29.73
N GLY A 180 -5.16 -17.58 -29.43
CA GLY A 180 -3.98 -17.94 -30.23
C GLY A 180 -2.90 -16.85 -30.23
N LEU A 181 -2.52 -16.36 -29.04
CA LEU A 181 -1.60 -15.22 -28.88
C LEU A 181 -0.12 -15.57 -29.04
N ASP A 182 0.24 -16.78 -29.50
CA ASP A 182 1.63 -17.24 -29.57
C ASP A 182 2.54 -16.28 -30.37
N LYS A 183 2.04 -15.76 -31.50
CA LYS A 183 2.78 -14.77 -32.31
C LYS A 183 2.99 -13.45 -31.56
N VAL A 184 2.00 -13.03 -30.77
CA VAL A 184 2.10 -11.82 -29.93
C VAL A 184 3.11 -12.05 -28.81
N HIS A 185 3.09 -13.22 -28.16
CA HIS A 185 4.06 -13.57 -27.12
C HIS A 185 5.48 -13.57 -27.66
N LEU A 186 5.71 -14.23 -28.80
CA LEU A 186 7.02 -14.24 -29.46
C LEU A 186 7.48 -12.83 -29.84
N TRP A 187 6.57 -12.00 -30.35
CA TRP A 187 6.88 -10.61 -30.67
C TRP A 187 7.26 -9.82 -29.40
N ILE A 188 6.44 -9.86 -28.35
CA ILE A 188 6.71 -9.17 -27.07
C ILE A 188 8.05 -9.61 -26.47
N GLN A 189 8.35 -10.91 -26.49
CA GLN A 189 9.59 -11.47 -25.96
C GLN A 189 10.82 -11.13 -26.81
N SER A 190 10.64 -10.84 -28.09
CA SER A 190 11.71 -10.39 -28.99
C SER A 190 12.06 -8.90 -28.84
N LEU A 191 11.22 -8.11 -28.18
CA LEU A 191 11.45 -6.68 -28.03
C LEU A 191 12.63 -6.39 -27.08
N PRO A 192 13.38 -5.30 -27.31
CA PRO A 192 14.35 -4.82 -26.33
C PRO A 192 13.69 -4.61 -24.97
N PHE A 193 14.40 -4.97 -23.89
CA PHE A 193 13.87 -4.95 -22.53
C PHE A 193 13.13 -3.65 -22.16
N ALA A 194 13.71 -2.48 -22.46
CA ALA A 194 13.10 -1.19 -22.15
C ALA A 194 11.78 -0.94 -22.90
N VAL A 195 11.66 -1.44 -24.14
CA VAL A 195 10.44 -1.33 -24.94
C VAL A 195 9.36 -2.25 -24.39
N ALA A 196 9.71 -3.51 -24.09
CA ALA A 196 8.79 -4.45 -23.46
C ALA A 196 8.30 -3.94 -22.09
N LEU A 197 9.20 -3.36 -21.28
CA LEU A 197 8.87 -2.77 -19.99
C LEU A 197 7.95 -1.55 -20.14
N PHE A 198 8.20 -0.68 -21.11
CA PHE A 198 7.29 0.44 -21.40
C PHE A 198 5.90 -0.05 -21.81
N ILE A 199 5.79 -1.05 -22.69
CA ILE A 199 4.50 -1.64 -23.08
C ILE A 199 3.80 -2.26 -21.87
N ALA A 200 4.54 -2.93 -20.98
CA ALA A 200 4.01 -3.46 -19.73
C ALA A 200 3.41 -2.33 -18.88
N PHE A 201 4.16 -1.28 -18.56
CA PHE A 201 3.64 -0.13 -17.80
C PHE A 201 2.47 0.56 -18.48
N PHE A 202 2.54 0.77 -19.80
CA PHE A 202 1.52 1.52 -20.51
C PHE A 202 0.22 0.73 -20.60
N SER A 203 0.29 -0.56 -20.93
CA SER A 203 -0.90 -1.42 -21.00
C SER A 203 -1.57 -1.59 -19.64
N THR A 204 -0.80 -1.77 -18.57
CA THR A 204 -1.37 -1.91 -17.22
C THR A 204 -1.99 -0.60 -16.74
N ASP A 205 -1.33 0.54 -16.95
CA ASP A 205 -1.84 1.84 -16.51
C ASP A 205 -3.06 2.28 -17.33
N LEU A 206 -3.14 1.91 -18.62
CA LEU A 206 -4.33 2.15 -19.42
C LEU A 206 -5.55 1.36 -18.90
N PHE A 207 -5.36 0.09 -18.53
CA PHE A 207 -6.43 -0.71 -17.93
C PHE A 207 -6.80 -0.21 -16.53
N GLN A 208 -5.80 0.17 -15.73
CA GLN A 208 -6.00 0.78 -14.42
C GLN A 208 -6.76 2.10 -14.53
N TYR A 209 -6.41 2.97 -15.49
CA TYR A 209 -7.10 4.23 -15.76
C TYR A 209 -8.60 4.02 -15.96
N TRP A 210 -8.98 3.07 -16.81
CA TRP A 210 -10.39 2.80 -17.09
C TRP A 210 -11.11 2.18 -15.90
N ALA A 211 -10.48 1.21 -15.23
CA ALA A 211 -11.04 0.63 -14.01
C ALA A 211 -11.29 1.73 -12.96
N HIS A 212 -10.30 2.57 -12.72
CA HIS A 212 -10.35 3.67 -11.77
C HIS A 212 -11.45 4.69 -12.15
N ARG A 213 -11.50 5.11 -13.41
CA ARG A 213 -12.56 6.01 -13.91
C ARG A 213 -13.96 5.40 -13.76
N PHE A 214 -14.13 4.09 -13.94
CA PHE A 214 -15.42 3.43 -13.68
C PHE A 214 -15.78 3.42 -12.19
N PHE A 215 -14.80 3.29 -11.29
CA PHE A 215 -15.02 3.43 -9.85
C PHE A 215 -15.46 4.84 -9.46
N HIS A 216 -15.04 5.87 -10.18
CA HIS A 216 -15.49 7.24 -9.95
C HIS A 216 -16.84 7.60 -10.57
N THR A 217 -17.20 6.98 -11.70
CA THR A 217 -18.38 7.38 -12.50
C THR A 217 -19.60 6.49 -12.26
N ARG A 218 -19.47 5.42 -11.48
CA ARG A 218 -20.56 4.49 -11.17
C ARG A 218 -20.80 4.47 -9.68
N VAL A 219 -21.95 4.98 -9.25
CA VAL A 219 -22.37 5.01 -7.82
C VAL A 219 -22.11 3.68 -7.11
N ALA A 220 -22.49 2.55 -7.71
CA ALA A 220 -22.31 1.23 -7.11
C ALA A 220 -20.84 0.88 -6.81
N LEU A 221 -19.92 1.34 -7.66
CA LEU A 221 -18.48 1.11 -7.50
C LEU A 221 -17.86 2.18 -6.59
N TRP A 222 -18.27 3.45 -6.74
CA TRP A 222 -17.83 4.57 -5.91
C TRP A 222 -18.06 4.32 -4.43
N ARG A 223 -19.13 3.63 -4.04
CA ARG A 223 -19.36 3.23 -2.63
C ARG A 223 -18.16 2.52 -2.01
N PHE A 224 -17.46 1.69 -2.78
CA PHE A 224 -16.27 0.98 -2.32
C PHE A 224 -15.02 1.84 -2.43
N HIS A 225 -14.83 2.51 -3.56
CA HIS A 225 -13.63 3.32 -3.82
C HIS A 225 -13.58 4.61 -3.00
N SER A 226 -14.72 5.16 -2.61
CA SER A 226 -14.79 6.32 -1.73
C SER A 226 -14.22 6.07 -0.32
N VAL A 227 -14.10 4.80 0.11
CA VAL A 227 -13.33 4.46 1.32
C VAL A 227 -11.86 4.86 1.14
N HIS A 228 -11.30 4.71 -0.05
CA HIS A 228 -9.96 5.19 -0.39
C HIS A 228 -9.84 6.71 -0.33
N HIS A 229 -10.80 7.41 -0.94
CA HIS A 229 -10.85 8.87 -0.89
C HIS A 229 -11.19 9.44 0.50
N SER A 230 -11.67 8.63 1.45
CA SER A 230 -12.08 9.11 2.78
C SER A 230 -10.93 9.67 3.64
N THR A 231 -9.69 9.55 3.18
CA THR A 231 -8.52 10.00 3.93
C THR A 231 -8.37 11.52 3.94
N GLN A 232 -8.41 12.11 5.14
CA GLN A 232 -8.13 13.52 5.37
C GLN A 232 -6.67 13.81 5.73
N ASN A 233 -5.89 12.76 6.00
CA ASN A 233 -4.47 12.86 6.29
C ASN A 233 -3.74 12.05 5.22
N MET A 234 -3.36 12.71 4.14
CA MET A 234 -2.71 12.06 3.01
C MET A 234 -1.24 11.80 3.36
N ASP A 235 -0.85 10.53 3.42
CA ASP A 235 0.52 10.06 3.62
C ASP A 235 0.74 8.70 2.94
N TRP A 236 1.94 8.15 3.07
CA TRP A 236 2.31 6.88 2.44
C TRP A 236 1.43 5.68 2.86
N LEU A 237 0.80 5.71 4.04
CA LEU A 237 -0.14 4.64 4.44
C LEU A 237 -1.51 4.82 3.78
N ALA A 238 -1.90 6.05 3.47
CA ALA A 238 -3.21 6.38 2.90
C ALA A 238 -3.50 5.61 1.60
N GLY A 239 -2.48 5.37 0.77
CA GLY A 239 -2.62 4.59 -0.47
C GLY A 239 -3.12 3.15 -0.25
N SER A 240 -2.92 2.60 0.94
CA SER A 240 -3.37 1.24 1.27
C SER A 240 -4.81 1.15 1.71
N ARG A 241 -5.43 2.28 2.12
CA ARG A 241 -6.84 2.37 2.51
C ARG A 241 -7.70 2.08 1.29
N THR A 242 -7.91 0.81 0.97
CA THR A 242 -8.63 0.39 -0.23
C THR A 242 -9.55 -0.77 0.16
N HIS A 243 -10.80 -0.72 -0.29
CA HIS A 243 -11.75 -1.79 0.00
C HIS A 243 -11.41 -3.06 -0.83
N PHE A 244 -11.61 -4.26 -0.28
CA PHE A 244 -11.18 -5.50 -0.97
C PHE A 244 -11.84 -5.73 -2.35
N ILE A 245 -13.08 -5.28 -2.56
CA ILE A 245 -13.76 -5.30 -3.88
C ILE A 245 -13.02 -4.42 -4.88
N ASP A 246 -12.59 -3.25 -4.44
CA ASP A 246 -11.84 -2.30 -5.25
C ASP A 246 -10.47 -2.88 -5.59
N ILE A 247 -9.74 -3.44 -4.61
CA ILE A 247 -8.48 -4.15 -4.83
C ILE A 247 -8.66 -5.27 -5.85
N PHE A 248 -9.66 -6.14 -5.69
CA PHE A 248 -9.88 -7.25 -6.61
C PHE A 248 -10.08 -6.75 -8.04
N PHE A 249 -10.98 -5.79 -8.26
CA PHE A 249 -11.30 -5.34 -9.61
C PHE A 249 -10.15 -4.58 -10.25
N THR A 250 -9.56 -3.60 -9.55
CA THR A 250 -8.45 -2.79 -10.09
C THR A 250 -7.21 -3.65 -10.34
N ARG A 251 -6.87 -4.57 -9.43
CA ARG A 251 -5.73 -5.49 -9.63
C ARG A 251 -6.00 -6.51 -10.72
N ALA A 252 -7.21 -7.06 -10.81
CA ALA A 252 -7.54 -7.99 -11.89
C ALA A 252 -7.40 -7.29 -13.26
N MET A 253 -8.00 -6.11 -13.41
CA MET A 253 -7.90 -5.32 -14.65
C MET A 253 -6.46 -4.95 -14.99
N THR A 254 -5.65 -4.59 -13.99
CA THR A 254 -4.23 -4.26 -14.19
C THR A 254 -3.39 -5.48 -14.55
N PHE A 255 -3.64 -6.66 -13.95
CA PHE A 255 -2.80 -7.84 -14.16
C PHE A 255 -3.16 -8.67 -15.39
N ILE A 256 -4.41 -8.62 -15.85
CA ILE A 256 -4.83 -9.29 -17.10
C ILE A 256 -3.89 -8.99 -18.27
N PRO A 257 -3.58 -7.72 -18.64
CA PRO A 257 -2.66 -7.46 -19.75
C PRO A 257 -1.26 -8.07 -19.54
N LEU A 258 -0.75 -8.11 -18.29
CA LEU A 258 0.54 -8.75 -18.02
C LEU A 258 0.52 -10.26 -18.23
N TYR A 259 -0.58 -10.92 -17.83
CA TYR A 259 -0.72 -12.37 -17.96
C TYR A 259 -0.96 -12.82 -19.40
N ILE A 260 -1.62 -12.00 -20.22
CA ILE A 260 -2.01 -12.41 -21.58
C ILE A 260 -1.00 -12.00 -22.66
N LEU A 261 -0.19 -10.95 -22.45
CA LEU A 261 0.73 -10.43 -23.48
C LEU A 261 2.07 -11.18 -23.55
N GLY A 262 2.37 -12.06 -22.58
CA GLY A 262 3.52 -12.95 -22.64
C GLY A 262 4.87 -12.28 -22.33
N PHE A 263 4.88 -11.27 -21.46
CA PHE A 263 6.12 -10.63 -21.00
C PHE A 263 7.07 -11.63 -20.32
N SER A 264 8.37 -11.39 -20.44
CA SER A 264 9.37 -12.17 -19.70
C SER A 264 9.23 -11.97 -18.19
N SER A 265 9.65 -12.97 -17.40
CA SER A 265 9.64 -12.89 -15.94
C SER A 265 10.43 -11.69 -15.41
N THR A 266 11.51 -11.29 -16.09
CA THR A 266 12.28 -10.10 -15.72
C THR A 266 11.47 -8.82 -15.87
N VAL A 267 10.75 -8.63 -16.98
CA VAL A 267 9.87 -7.46 -17.19
C VAL A 267 8.76 -7.45 -16.13
N PHE A 268 8.14 -8.60 -15.89
CA PHE A 268 7.11 -8.75 -14.87
C PHE A 268 7.62 -8.37 -13.46
N ASN A 269 8.77 -8.89 -13.06
CA ASN A 269 9.34 -8.61 -11.73
C ASN A 269 9.72 -7.14 -11.55
N VAL A 270 10.32 -6.51 -12.57
CA VAL A 270 10.66 -5.08 -12.52
C VAL A 270 9.41 -4.22 -12.43
N TYR A 271 8.35 -4.58 -13.18
CA TYR A 271 7.05 -3.92 -13.07
C TYR A 271 6.48 -4.00 -11.65
N ILE A 272 6.46 -5.19 -11.04
CA ILE A 272 5.90 -5.40 -9.69
C ILE A 272 6.66 -4.60 -8.64
N ILE A 273 8.00 -4.57 -8.69
CA ILE A 273 8.82 -3.78 -7.77
C ILE A 273 8.55 -2.28 -7.95
N PHE A 274 8.49 -1.81 -9.20
CA PHE A 274 8.19 -0.42 -9.48
C PHE A 274 6.83 -0.02 -8.92
N ILE A 275 5.77 -0.79 -9.21
CA ILE A 275 4.41 -0.41 -8.80
C ILE A 275 4.21 -0.47 -7.29
N ALA A 276 4.90 -1.38 -6.59
CA ALA A 276 4.88 -1.45 -5.12
C ALA A 276 5.38 -0.14 -4.49
N ILE A 277 6.46 0.44 -5.03
CA ILE A 277 7.01 1.71 -4.54
C ILE A 277 6.19 2.90 -5.07
N HIS A 278 5.84 2.89 -6.36
CA HIS A 278 5.20 4.02 -7.03
C HIS A 278 3.79 4.28 -6.50
N ALA A 279 2.99 3.24 -6.28
CA ALA A 279 1.63 3.38 -5.74
C ALA A 279 1.63 3.99 -4.33
N VAL A 280 2.66 3.73 -3.52
CA VAL A 280 2.84 4.37 -2.20
C VAL A 280 3.34 5.81 -2.35
N LEU A 281 4.30 6.04 -3.26
CA LEU A 281 4.87 7.37 -3.50
C LEU A 281 3.83 8.41 -3.83
N ILE A 282 2.89 8.11 -4.73
CA ILE A 282 1.90 9.09 -5.20
C ILE A 282 0.94 9.55 -4.08
N HIS A 283 0.86 8.83 -2.96
CA HIS A 283 0.09 9.24 -1.77
C HIS A 283 0.95 9.95 -0.73
N ALA A 284 2.27 9.80 -0.76
CA ALA A 284 3.15 10.28 0.29
C ALA A 284 2.98 11.78 0.59
N ASN A 285 3.08 12.14 1.87
CA ASN A 285 3.06 13.52 2.35
C ASN A 285 4.39 14.22 2.03
N THR A 286 4.70 14.42 0.75
CA THR A 286 5.99 14.98 0.34
C THR A 286 5.88 16.14 -0.63
N ARG A 287 6.68 17.19 -0.40
CA ARG A 287 6.77 18.38 -1.26
C ARG A 287 7.83 18.28 -2.34
N VAL A 288 8.44 17.10 -2.54
CA VAL A 288 9.48 16.91 -3.55
C VAL A 288 8.97 17.39 -4.91
N ASN A 289 9.74 18.28 -5.54
CA ASN A 289 9.42 18.81 -6.86
C ASN A 289 9.99 17.88 -7.92
N PHE A 290 9.12 17.28 -8.73
CA PHE A 290 9.50 16.35 -9.80
C PHE A 290 9.85 17.06 -11.12
N GLY A 291 9.76 18.41 -11.18
CA GLY A 291 10.13 19.16 -12.38
C GLY A 291 9.36 18.67 -13.62
N PRO A 292 10.02 18.50 -14.78
CA PRO A 292 9.39 17.96 -15.99
C PRO A 292 8.91 16.50 -15.86
N ILE A 293 9.45 15.73 -14.91
CA ILE A 293 9.09 14.32 -14.72
C ILE A 293 7.59 14.19 -14.36
N LYS A 294 6.97 15.23 -13.81
CA LYS A 294 5.54 15.26 -13.46
C LYS A 294 4.57 15.09 -14.64
N TYR A 295 5.06 15.21 -15.87
CA TYR A 295 4.27 14.96 -17.09
C TYR A 295 4.46 13.54 -17.63
N ILE A 296 5.49 12.84 -17.16
CA ILE A 296 5.78 11.45 -17.54
C ILE A 296 5.26 10.54 -16.44
N PHE A 297 5.64 10.75 -15.18
CA PHE A 297 5.21 9.92 -14.06
C PHE A 297 4.21 10.64 -13.15
N THR A 298 3.26 9.89 -12.62
CA THR A 298 2.33 10.36 -11.60
C THR A 298 3.12 10.78 -10.37
N THR A 299 2.74 11.94 -9.80
CA THR A 299 3.45 12.54 -8.66
C THR A 299 2.52 12.69 -7.47
N PRO A 300 3.06 12.89 -6.26
CA PRO A 300 2.24 13.19 -5.09
C PRO A 300 1.29 14.37 -5.30
N GLN A 301 1.76 15.47 -5.90
CA GLN A 301 0.90 16.64 -6.17
C GLN A 301 -0.27 16.29 -7.11
N TYR A 302 0.00 15.55 -8.17
CA TYR A 302 -1.01 15.12 -9.14
C TYR A 302 -2.09 14.26 -8.49
N HIS A 303 -1.67 13.29 -7.69
CA HIS A 303 -2.61 12.35 -7.08
C HIS A 303 -3.30 12.94 -5.84
N HIS A 304 -2.69 13.92 -5.15
CA HIS A 304 -3.40 14.68 -4.13
C HIS A 304 -4.56 15.49 -4.74
N TRP A 305 -4.39 16.05 -5.94
CA TRP A 305 -5.50 16.71 -6.67
C TRP A 305 -6.62 15.73 -7.02
N HIS A 306 -6.29 14.49 -7.36
CA HIS A 306 -7.28 13.43 -7.55
C HIS A 306 -8.09 13.15 -6.26
N HIS A 307 -7.41 13.19 -5.12
CA HIS A 307 -8.00 13.04 -3.78
C HIS A 307 -8.59 14.32 -3.19
N CYS A 308 -8.63 15.42 -3.96
CA CYS A 308 -9.12 16.70 -3.47
C CYS A 308 -10.55 16.55 -2.95
N GLU A 309 -10.84 17.13 -1.78
CA GLU A 309 -12.17 17.07 -1.19
C GLU A 309 -13.18 18.00 -1.89
N ASP A 310 -12.72 19.05 -2.58
CA ASP A 310 -13.57 20.05 -3.22
C ASP A 310 -14.24 19.48 -4.49
N PRO A 311 -15.59 19.38 -4.52
CA PRO A 311 -16.36 18.84 -5.64
C PRO A 311 -16.04 19.46 -7.00
N LYS A 312 -15.54 20.70 -7.05
CA LYS A 312 -15.17 21.38 -8.29
C LYS A 312 -14.04 20.68 -9.06
N TYR A 313 -13.15 19.98 -8.36
CA TYR A 313 -11.97 19.32 -8.96
C TYR A 313 -12.16 17.82 -9.13
N TYR A 314 -13.39 17.35 -9.01
CA TYR A 314 -13.73 15.95 -9.15
C TYR A 314 -13.62 15.51 -10.61
N GLY A 315 -13.34 14.22 -10.84
CA GLY A 315 -13.32 13.66 -12.19
C GLY A 315 -11.99 13.84 -12.93
N HIS A 316 -10.90 14.11 -12.20
CA HIS A 316 -9.57 14.29 -12.77
C HIS A 316 -8.57 13.25 -12.28
N ASN A 317 -7.49 13.07 -13.05
CA ASN A 317 -6.25 12.41 -12.66
C ASN A 317 -6.36 10.92 -12.27
N PHE A 318 -6.89 10.08 -13.17
CA PHE A 318 -7.12 8.66 -12.89
C PHE A 318 -5.90 7.74 -13.14
N ALA A 319 -4.94 8.16 -13.97
CA ALA A 319 -3.76 7.37 -14.28
C ALA A 319 -2.85 7.22 -13.05
N SER A 320 -2.39 6.00 -12.82
CA SER A 320 -1.56 5.65 -11.66
C SER A 320 -0.07 5.76 -11.95
N ILE A 321 0.34 5.70 -13.22
CA ILE A 321 1.75 5.77 -13.63
C ILE A 321 2.00 6.96 -14.56
N PHE A 322 1.18 7.14 -15.59
CA PHE A 322 1.43 8.02 -16.73
C PHE A 322 0.35 9.10 -16.86
N PRO A 323 0.58 10.33 -16.36
CA PRO A 323 -0.38 11.43 -16.46
C PRO A 323 -0.77 11.80 -17.89
N PHE A 324 0.05 11.46 -18.89
CA PHE A 324 -0.31 11.68 -20.29
C PHE A 324 -1.52 10.86 -20.74
N ILE A 325 -1.87 9.77 -20.04
CA ILE A 325 -3.12 9.03 -20.30
C ILE A 325 -4.32 9.92 -19.99
N ASP A 326 -4.30 10.62 -18.86
CA ASP A 326 -5.32 11.63 -18.53
C ASP A 326 -5.32 12.80 -19.53
N MET A 327 -4.17 13.18 -20.09
CA MET A 327 -4.12 14.23 -21.14
C MET A 327 -4.82 13.76 -22.42
N ILE A 328 -4.60 12.49 -22.82
CA ILE A 328 -5.25 11.89 -23.99
C ILE A 328 -6.77 11.84 -23.81
N PHE A 329 -7.25 11.50 -22.62
CA PHE A 329 -8.68 11.34 -22.33
C PHE A 329 -9.35 12.60 -21.74
N GLY A 330 -8.64 13.72 -21.68
CA GLY A 330 -9.19 15.01 -21.25
C GLY A 330 -9.51 15.10 -19.76
N THR A 331 -8.85 14.31 -18.91
CA THR A 331 -9.07 14.25 -17.45
C THR A 331 -7.87 14.78 -16.64
N TYR A 332 -6.85 15.32 -17.30
CA TYR A 332 -5.64 15.85 -16.65
C TYR A 332 -5.89 17.19 -15.96
N TYR A 333 -5.46 17.31 -14.71
CA TYR A 333 -5.51 18.54 -13.94
C TYR A 333 -4.28 18.71 -13.02
N LEU A 334 -3.44 19.71 -13.29
CA LEU A 334 -2.30 20.05 -12.45
C LEU A 334 -1.97 21.54 -12.55
N PRO A 335 -2.56 22.41 -11.71
CA PRO A 335 -2.37 23.86 -11.78
C PRO A 335 -0.99 24.27 -11.23
N GLY A 336 0.02 24.27 -12.09
CA GLY A 336 1.36 24.76 -11.77
C GLY A 336 1.97 24.05 -10.55
N ASN A 337 2.27 24.82 -9.50
CA ASN A 337 2.83 24.33 -8.23
C ASN A 337 1.81 24.37 -7.08
N THR A 338 0.53 24.60 -7.39
CA THR A 338 -0.55 24.66 -6.40
C THR A 338 -0.97 23.26 -5.98
N TRP A 339 -1.22 23.09 -4.69
CA TRP A 339 -1.71 21.85 -4.09
C TRP A 339 -3.18 22.02 -3.70
N PRO A 340 -3.96 20.93 -3.60
CA PRO A 340 -5.31 21.02 -3.04
C PRO A 340 -5.24 21.51 -1.58
N ALA A 341 -6.30 22.20 -1.14
CA ALA A 341 -6.40 22.70 0.23
C ALA A 341 -6.56 21.55 1.25
N GLY A 342 -7.25 20.49 0.85
CA GLY A 342 -7.46 19.28 1.64
C GLY A 342 -7.84 18.09 0.76
N THR A 343 -7.82 16.91 1.38
CA THR A 343 -8.23 15.64 0.77
C THR A 343 -9.35 15.02 1.58
N GLY A 344 -10.18 14.20 0.92
CA GLY A 344 -11.33 13.60 1.57
C GLY A 344 -12.49 13.39 0.61
N VAL A 345 -13.63 13.02 1.20
CA VAL A 345 -14.92 12.97 0.52
C VAL A 345 -15.83 13.96 1.25
N HIS A 346 -16.24 15.03 0.56
CA HIS A 346 -17.05 16.08 1.18
C HIS A 346 -18.49 15.61 1.44
N GLU A 347 -19.00 14.73 0.57
CA GLU A 347 -20.37 14.22 0.58
C GLU A 347 -20.68 13.28 1.76
N ALA A 348 -19.66 12.72 2.42
CA ALA A 348 -19.86 11.63 3.37
C ALA A 348 -18.92 11.65 4.57
N SER A 349 -19.49 11.32 5.73
CA SER A 349 -18.74 11.07 6.96
C SER A 349 -18.53 9.58 7.14
N TYR A 350 -17.28 9.14 7.06
CA TYR A 350 -16.93 7.73 7.20
C TYR A 350 -16.78 7.32 8.66
N PRO A 351 -17.25 6.11 9.04
CA PRO A 351 -17.00 5.60 10.37
C PRO A 351 -15.49 5.39 10.57
N LYS A 352 -15.01 5.56 11.80
CA LYS A 352 -13.61 5.29 12.13
C LYS A 352 -13.37 3.79 12.34
N GLY A 353 -12.26 3.31 11.79
CA GLY A 353 -11.75 1.95 11.99
C GLY A 353 -12.08 0.98 10.85
N PHE A 354 -11.13 0.07 10.58
CA PHE A 354 -11.12 -0.85 9.43
C PHE A 354 -12.42 -1.66 9.27
N ILE A 355 -12.91 -2.30 10.33
CA ILE A 355 -14.11 -3.17 10.25
C ILE A 355 -15.34 -2.36 9.84
N LYS A 356 -15.54 -1.18 10.45
CA LYS A 356 -16.70 -0.34 10.13
C LYS A 356 -16.61 0.22 8.71
N GLN A 357 -15.43 0.65 8.28
CA GLN A 357 -15.21 1.13 6.91
C GLN A 357 -15.35 0.01 5.86
N SER A 358 -15.07 -1.24 6.21
CA SER A 358 -15.26 -2.39 5.32
C SER A 358 -16.73 -2.78 5.14
N ILE A 359 -17.57 -2.56 6.16
CA ILE A 359 -19.01 -2.87 6.09
C ILE A 359 -19.80 -1.69 5.47
N TYR A 360 -19.31 -0.47 5.65
CA TYR A 360 -20.01 0.76 5.26
C TYR A 360 -20.51 0.75 3.79
N PRO A 361 -19.69 0.40 2.78
CA PRO A 361 -20.13 0.38 1.38
C PRO A 361 -21.30 -0.55 1.07
N PHE A 362 -21.55 -1.59 1.88
CA PHE A 362 -22.68 -2.50 1.67
C PHE A 362 -24.00 -1.97 2.22
N THR A 363 -23.94 -1.08 3.21
CA THR A 363 -25.12 -0.63 3.97
C THR A 363 -25.46 0.84 3.74
N LYS A 364 -24.49 1.64 3.30
CA LYS A 364 -24.62 3.06 3.03
C LYS A 364 -23.96 3.42 1.70
N SER A 365 -24.43 4.49 1.10
CA SER A 365 -23.83 5.18 -0.02
C SER A 365 -23.36 6.57 0.41
N PRO A 366 -22.23 7.08 -0.11
CA PRO A 366 -21.85 8.47 0.09
C PRO A 366 -22.93 9.47 -0.36
N PHE A 367 -23.79 9.05 -1.31
CA PHE A 367 -24.92 9.84 -1.79
C PHE A 367 -26.22 9.66 -0.98
N ASP A 368 -26.24 8.76 0.01
CA ASP A 368 -27.42 8.59 0.88
C ASP A 368 -27.51 9.70 1.93
N THR A 369 -26.41 10.41 2.20
CA THR A 369 -26.33 11.47 3.20
C THR A 369 -26.26 12.82 2.50
N ASP A 370 -27.31 13.63 2.65
CA ASP A 370 -27.30 15.04 2.27
C ASP A 370 -26.49 15.81 3.33
N LEU A 371 -25.16 15.76 3.26
CA LEU A 371 -24.29 16.58 4.10
C LEU A 371 -24.26 18.00 3.56
N ASN A 372 -25.27 18.84 3.84
CA ASN A 372 -25.26 20.30 3.65
C ASN A 372 -24.51 20.80 2.40
N MET A 373 -24.68 20.15 1.26
CA MET A 373 -23.96 20.54 0.05
C MET A 373 -24.74 21.63 -0.67
N GLU A 374 -24.12 22.80 -0.85
CA GLU A 374 -24.68 23.86 -1.69
C GLU A 374 -24.64 23.46 -3.18
N GLU A 375 -23.67 22.64 -3.58
CA GLU A 375 -23.51 22.10 -4.95
C GLU A 375 -23.28 20.58 -4.91
N ARG A 376 -24.05 19.82 -5.70
CA ARG A 376 -23.81 18.38 -5.91
C ARG A 376 -22.81 18.19 -7.04
N SER A 377 -21.81 17.33 -6.83
CA SER A 377 -20.87 16.97 -7.90
C SER A 377 -21.58 16.17 -9.00
N ASP A 378 -21.17 16.37 -10.26
CA ASP A 378 -21.64 15.60 -11.43
C ASP A 378 -21.03 14.18 -11.55
N ARG A 379 -20.31 13.69 -10.53
CA ARG A 379 -19.65 12.36 -10.53
C ARG A 379 -20.59 11.19 -10.81
#